data_AF-C1FHC3-F1
#
_entry.id   AF-C1FHC3-F1
#
_cell.length_a   1.000
_cell.length_b   1.000
_cell.length_c   1.000
_cell.angle_alpha   90.00
_cell.angle_beta   90.00
_cell.angle_gamma   90.00
#
_symmetry.space_group_name_H-M   'P 1'
#
loop_
_entity.id
_entity.type
_entity.pdbx_description
1 polymer ?
#
loop_
_entity_poly.entity_id
_entity_poly.type
_entity_poly.pdbx_seq_one_letter_code
_entity_poly.pdbx_strand_id
1 'polypeptide(L)'
;RAGLVSLTVERGAPPPPPKERLVSMNGKFVTVKDPPPPGPNGTGFVVTVSGGASDTPGETADILDRTNVVVGTVLEGMDVVEAIAALPTVKDNSSSPFFAVAKSIGDKRATVAEQAFGKPFAKVTVARCGIVRDEPPAPSETE
;
A
#
# COMPACT_ATOMS: atom_id res chain seq x y z
N ARG A 1 -6.12 0.55 16.44
CA ARG A 1 -5.20 -0.23 17.33
C ARG A 1 -3.84 -0.27 16.64
N ALA A 2 -2.74 -0.15 17.36
CA ALA A 2 -1.40 -0.29 16.79
C ALA A 2 -1.03 -1.78 16.64
N GLY A 3 -0.08 -2.08 15.74
CA GLY A 3 0.46 -3.42 15.53
C GLY A 3 -0.45 -4.38 14.78
N LEU A 4 -1.55 -3.94 14.17
CA LEU A 4 -2.36 -4.78 13.28
C LEU A 4 -1.71 -4.90 11.91
N VAL A 5 -1.69 -6.12 11.38
CA VAL A 5 -1.24 -6.45 10.01
C VAL A 5 -2.47 -6.76 9.17
N SER A 6 -2.60 -6.06 8.04
CA SER A 6 -3.76 -6.20 7.15
C SER A 6 -3.36 -6.28 5.69
N LEU A 7 -4.08 -7.06 4.90
CA LEU A 7 -3.95 -7.12 3.45
C LEU A 7 -4.82 -6.05 2.81
N THR A 8 -4.29 -5.35 1.80
CA THR A 8 -5.06 -4.35 1.04
C THR A 8 -5.91 -5.03 -0.02
N VAL A 9 -7.21 -4.73 0.01
CA VAL A 9 -8.24 -5.33 -0.83
C VAL A 9 -9.11 -4.23 -1.43
N GLU A 10 -9.11 -4.09 -2.76
CA GLU A 10 -10.10 -3.24 -3.42
C GLU A 10 -11.35 -4.07 -3.76
N ARG A 11 -12.46 -3.73 -3.10
CA ARG A 11 -13.76 -4.38 -3.33
C ARG A 11 -14.50 -3.68 -4.46
N GLY A 12 -14.89 -4.44 -5.49
CA GLY A 12 -15.80 -3.97 -6.54
C GLY A 12 -15.18 -3.13 -7.66
N ALA A 13 -13.85 -2.99 -7.71
CA ALA A 13 -13.19 -2.34 -8.83
C ALA A 13 -13.22 -3.27 -10.08
N PRO A 14 -13.67 -2.78 -11.25
CA PRO A 14 -13.59 -3.55 -12.48
C PRO A 14 -12.13 -3.80 -12.84
N PRO A 15 -11.81 -4.93 -13.50
CA PRO A 15 -10.45 -5.21 -13.92
C PRO A 15 -9.94 -4.07 -14.82
N PRO A 16 -8.67 -3.66 -14.67
CA PRO A 16 -8.09 -2.59 -15.46
C PRO A 16 -8.21 -2.89 -16.96
N PRO A 17 -8.51 -1.86 -17.79
CA PRO A 17 -8.71 -2.07 -19.22
C PRO A 17 -7.42 -2.64 -19.86
N PRO A 18 -7.53 -3.57 -20.81
CA PRO A 18 -6.38 -4.14 -21.51
C PRO A 18 -5.55 -3.04 -22.16
N LYS A 19 -4.24 -3.08 -21.97
CA LYS A 19 -3.34 -2.13 -22.62
C LYS A 19 -3.15 -2.55 -24.08
N GLU A 20 -3.49 -1.67 -24.99
CA GLU A 20 -3.27 -1.90 -26.42
C GLU A 20 -1.90 -1.32 -26.83
N ARG A 21 -1.12 -2.11 -27.56
CA ARG A 21 0.13 -1.65 -28.18
C ARG A 21 0.14 -1.97 -29.65
N LEU A 22 0.49 -0.97 -30.46
CA LEU A 22 0.73 -1.14 -31.87
C LEU A 22 2.14 -1.72 -32.05
N VAL A 23 2.23 -2.92 -32.62
CA VAL A 23 3.49 -3.60 -32.91
C VAL A 23 3.59 -3.89 -34.40
N SER A 24 4.80 -3.85 -34.96
CA SER A 24 5.03 -4.32 -36.32
C SER A 24 5.31 -5.81 -36.28
N MET A 25 4.40 -6.62 -36.80
CA MET A 25 4.59 -8.06 -36.97
C MET A 25 4.53 -8.38 -38.47
N ASN A 26 5.59 -9.00 -39.00
CA ASN A 26 5.70 -9.37 -40.41
C ASN A 26 5.48 -8.19 -41.38
N GLY A 27 5.97 -7.00 -41.04
CA GLY A 27 5.88 -5.81 -41.89
C GLY A 27 4.49 -5.14 -41.90
N LYS A 28 3.56 -5.55 -41.04
CA LYS A 28 2.25 -4.90 -40.84
C LYS A 28 2.10 -4.45 -39.39
N PHE A 29 1.47 -3.29 -39.20
CA PHE A 29 1.10 -2.81 -37.88
C PHE A 29 -0.12 -3.58 -37.36
N VAL A 30 0.06 -4.23 -36.22
CA VAL A 30 -0.96 -5.05 -35.53
C VAL A 30 -1.16 -4.47 -34.14
N THR A 31 -2.42 -4.25 -33.76
CA THR A 31 -2.77 -3.89 -32.38
C THR A 31 -2.82 -5.16 -31.54
N VAL A 32 -1.85 -5.32 -30.65
CA VAL A 32 -1.82 -6.40 -29.67
C VAL A 32 -2.42 -5.89 -28.36
N LYS A 33 -3.35 -6.67 -27.79
CA LYS A 33 -3.92 -6.42 -26.47
C LYS A 33 -3.12 -7.22 -25.45
N ASP A 34 -2.42 -6.52 -24.57
CA ASP A 34 -1.78 -7.16 -23.43
C ASP A 34 -2.88 -7.72 -22.50
N PRO A 35 -2.68 -8.90 -21.89
CA PRO A 35 -3.64 -9.45 -20.95
C PRO A 35 -3.88 -8.45 -19.81
N PRO A 36 -5.12 -8.35 -19.29
CA PRO A 36 -5.42 -7.43 -18.21
C PRO A 36 -4.50 -7.73 -17.02
N PRO A 37 -3.99 -6.70 -16.34
CA PRO A 37 -3.23 -6.87 -15.10
C PRO A 37 -4.01 -7.75 -14.11
N PRO A 38 -3.30 -8.45 -13.19
CA PRO A 38 -3.95 -9.14 -12.08
C PRO A 38 -4.96 -8.21 -11.39
N GLY A 39 -6.04 -8.81 -10.88
CA GLY A 39 -7.05 -8.08 -10.13
C GLY A 39 -6.45 -7.26 -8.99
N PRO A 40 -7.18 -6.26 -8.47
CA PRO A 40 -6.62 -5.23 -7.61
C PRO A 40 -6.09 -5.75 -6.26
N ASN A 41 -6.50 -6.97 -5.87
CA ASN A 41 -6.03 -7.63 -4.65
C ASN A 41 -4.69 -8.33 -4.94
N GLY A 42 -3.59 -7.68 -4.53
CA GLY A 42 -2.23 -8.19 -4.71
C GLY A 42 -1.60 -8.72 -3.42
N THR A 43 -0.29 -8.55 -3.29
CA THR A 43 0.50 -8.91 -2.09
C THR A 43 0.74 -7.71 -1.16
N GLY A 44 0.10 -6.57 -1.43
CA GLY A 44 0.21 -5.36 -0.61
C GLY A 44 -0.36 -5.59 0.78
N PHE A 45 0.42 -5.25 1.79
CA PHE A 45 0.01 -5.30 3.19
C PHE A 45 0.43 -4.03 3.91
N VAL A 46 -0.27 -3.74 5.01
CA VAL A 46 -0.05 -2.56 5.84
C VAL A 46 0.08 -3.00 7.29
N VAL A 47 1.01 -2.35 8.00
CA VAL A 47 1.14 -2.47 9.46
C VAL A 47 0.73 -1.14 10.08
N THR A 48 -0.23 -1.19 11.00
CA THR A 48 -0.72 0.01 11.69
C THR A 48 0.25 0.41 12.81
N VAL A 49 0.70 1.68 12.79
CA VAL A 49 1.73 2.15 13.72
C VAL A 49 1.12 2.94 14.88
N SER A 50 0.04 3.69 14.63
CA SER A 50 -0.71 4.37 15.67
C SER A 50 -2.06 3.71 15.89
N GLY A 51 -2.46 3.62 17.15
CA GLY A 51 -3.81 3.26 17.53
C GLY A 51 -4.76 4.43 17.31
N GLY A 52 -4.98 4.87 16.08
CA GLY A 52 -6.00 5.89 15.77
C GLY A 52 -5.88 7.19 16.56
N ALA A 53 -4.72 7.57 17.09
CA ALA A 53 -4.54 8.83 17.80
C ALA A 53 -4.32 10.02 16.83
N SER A 54 -5.03 10.03 15.70
CA SER A 54 -5.38 11.29 15.05
C SER A 54 -6.61 11.83 15.77
N ASP A 55 -6.87 13.13 15.68
CA ASP A 55 -8.07 13.77 16.26
C ASP A 55 -9.40 13.24 15.65
N THR A 56 -9.33 12.28 14.73
CA THR A 56 -10.44 11.50 14.15
C THR A 56 -10.11 9.99 14.08
N PRO A 57 -10.10 9.28 15.23
CA PRO A 57 -9.82 7.85 15.32
C PRO A 57 -10.83 6.96 14.57
N GLY A 58 -12.09 7.41 14.49
CA GLY A 58 -13.21 6.65 13.91
C GLY A 58 -13.15 6.57 12.39
N GLU A 59 -13.03 7.72 11.72
CA GLU A 59 -13.07 7.78 10.25
C GLU A 59 -11.90 7.02 9.61
N THR A 60 -10.71 7.09 10.21
CA THR A 60 -9.51 6.39 9.69
C THR A 60 -9.65 4.87 9.86
N ALA A 61 -10.20 4.40 10.99
CA ALA A 61 -10.46 2.98 11.21
C ALA A 61 -11.55 2.45 10.26
N ASP A 62 -12.64 3.20 10.08
CA ASP A 62 -13.75 2.84 9.18
C ASP A 62 -13.30 2.76 7.71
N ILE A 63 -12.40 3.66 7.29
CA ILE A 63 -11.78 3.61 5.96
C ILE A 63 -10.95 2.34 5.80
N LEU A 64 -10.11 2.03 6.80
CA LEU A 64 -9.24 0.86 6.76
C LEU A 64 -10.05 -0.44 6.77
N ASP A 65 -11.17 -0.51 7.51
CA ASP A 65 -12.05 -1.67 7.55
C ASP A 65 -12.74 -1.93 6.20
N ARG A 66 -12.99 -0.88 5.41
CA ARG A 66 -13.54 -1.01 4.04
C ARG A 66 -12.54 -1.55 3.03
N THR A 67 -11.26 -1.20 3.15
CA THR A 67 -10.24 -1.50 2.13
C THR A 67 -9.19 -2.52 2.57
N ASN A 68 -9.18 -2.94 3.83
CA ASN A 68 -8.19 -3.88 4.32
C ASN A 68 -8.85 -5.03 5.09
N VAL A 69 -8.23 -6.20 5.02
CA VAL A 69 -8.62 -7.38 5.79
C VAL A 69 -7.52 -7.64 6.80
N VAL A 70 -7.86 -7.59 8.09
CA VAL A 70 -6.92 -7.88 9.17
C VAL A 70 -6.60 -9.38 9.18
N VAL A 71 -5.30 -9.70 9.13
CA VAL A 71 -4.81 -11.09 9.07
C VAL A 71 -3.93 -11.47 10.25
N GLY A 72 -3.45 -10.50 11.02
CA GLY A 72 -2.61 -10.79 12.19
C GLY A 72 -2.19 -9.54 12.95
N THR A 73 -1.23 -9.74 13.86
CA THR A 73 -0.65 -8.67 14.66
C THR A 73 0.86 -8.87 14.81
N VAL A 74 1.58 -7.78 15.01
CA VAL A 74 3.01 -7.78 15.31
C VAL A 74 3.21 -8.18 16.77
N LEU A 75 3.97 -9.25 17.02
CA LEU A 75 4.30 -9.73 18.36
C LEU A 75 5.58 -9.08 18.91
N GLU A 76 6.59 -8.91 18.05
CA GLU A 76 7.90 -8.37 18.40
C GLU A 76 8.38 -7.36 17.34
N GLY A 77 9.22 -6.40 17.72
CA GLY A 77 9.85 -5.43 16.80
C GLY A 77 8.99 -4.21 16.43
N MET A 78 8.05 -3.81 17.29
CA MET A 78 7.24 -2.60 17.08
C MET A 78 8.07 -1.31 17.05
N ASP A 79 9.19 -1.27 17.75
CA ASP A 79 10.18 -0.18 17.71
C ASP A 79 10.75 0.04 16.29
N VAL A 80 11.01 -1.05 15.56
CA VAL A 80 11.48 -0.98 14.16
C VAL A 80 10.37 -0.42 13.25
N VAL A 81 9.12 -0.83 13.47
CA VAL A 81 7.97 -0.32 12.71
C VAL A 81 7.78 1.18 12.95
N GLU A 82 7.91 1.63 14.20
CA GLU A 82 7.85 3.04 14.57
C GLU A 82 9.00 3.85 13.95
N ALA A 83 10.22 3.31 13.96
CA ALA A 83 11.37 3.96 13.33
C ALA A 83 11.19 4.14 11.81
N ILE A 84 10.58 3.16 11.14
CA ILE A 84 10.24 3.25 9.71
C ILE A 84 9.18 4.34 9.49
N ALA A 85 8.17 4.41 10.35
CA ALA A 85 7.10 5.40 10.24
C ALA A 85 7.59 6.84 10.49
N ALA A 86 8.62 7.00 11.31
CA ALA A 86 9.23 8.30 11.62
C ALA A 86 10.18 8.81 10.51
N LEU A 87 10.42 8.04 9.44
CA LEU A 87 11.27 8.47 8.33
C LEU A 87 10.70 9.74 7.66
N PRO A 88 11.56 10.67 7.23
CA PRO A 88 11.10 11.84 6.50
C PRO A 88 10.49 11.40 5.16
N THR A 89 9.27 11.86 4.92
CA THR A 89 8.51 11.56 3.71
C THR A 89 8.33 12.78 2.83
N VAL A 90 8.04 12.54 1.55
CA VAL A 90 7.64 13.60 0.64
C VAL A 90 6.33 14.20 1.13
N LYS A 91 6.37 15.50 1.44
CA LYS A 91 5.20 16.25 1.92
C LYS A 91 4.08 16.22 0.88
N ASP A 92 2.86 15.96 1.35
CA ASP A 92 1.65 16.12 0.55
C ASP A 92 1.39 17.61 0.28
N ASN A 93 1.32 17.97 -1.00
CA ASN A 93 1.04 19.33 -1.47
C ASN A 93 -0.21 19.39 -2.36
N SER A 94 -1.08 18.38 -2.26
CA SER A 94 -2.31 18.26 -3.05
C SER A 94 -3.28 19.43 -2.85
N SER A 95 -3.26 20.06 -1.67
CA SER A 95 -4.08 21.23 -1.33
C SER A 95 -3.56 22.56 -1.90
N SER A 96 -2.39 22.58 -2.54
CA SER A 96 -1.84 23.80 -3.12
C SER A 96 -2.61 24.22 -4.38
N PRO A 97 -3.01 25.49 -4.52
CA PRO A 97 -3.72 25.98 -5.70
C PRO A 97 -2.88 25.81 -6.98
N PHE A 98 -1.56 25.92 -6.88
CA PHE A 98 -0.66 25.72 -8.02
C PHE A 98 -0.64 24.26 -8.48
N PHE A 99 -0.71 23.32 -7.54
CA PHE A 99 -0.75 21.90 -7.86
C PHE A 99 -2.07 21.51 -8.53
N ALA A 100 -3.20 22.03 -8.02
CA ALA A 100 -4.52 21.82 -8.60
C ALA A 100 -4.61 22.34 -10.05
N VAL A 101 -4.09 23.55 -10.30
CA VAL A 101 -4.06 24.13 -11.65
C VAL A 101 -3.16 23.32 -12.57
N ALA A 102 -1.95 22.95 -12.13
CA ALA A 102 -1.03 22.13 -12.92
C ALA A 102 -1.65 20.76 -13.31
N LYS A 103 -2.39 20.14 -12.39
CA LYS A 103 -3.13 18.90 -12.65
C LYS A 103 -4.27 19.10 -13.66
N SER A 104 -5.02 20.21 -13.56
CA SER A 104 -6.11 20.52 -14.51
C SER A 104 -5.62 20.79 -15.94
N ILE A 105 -4.42 21.33 -16.10
CA ILE A 105 -3.81 21.63 -17.40
C ILE A 105 -3.10 20.39 -17.98
N GLY A 106 -2.94 19.33 -17.18
CA GLY A 106 -2.29 18.08 -17.60
C GLY A 106 -0.76 18.11 -17.55
N ASP A 107 -0.16 18.92 -16.65
CA ASP A 107 1.28 18.89 -16.42
C ASP A 107 1.69 17.52 -15.86
N LYS A 108 2.46 16.76 -16.65
CA LYS A 108 2.95 15.43 -16.28
C LYS A 108 3.75 15.42 -14.98
N ARG A 109 4.42 16.53 -14.65
CA ARG A 109 5.20 16.65 -13.41
C ARG A 109 4.30 16.67 -12.19
N ALA A 110 3.11 17.26 -12.28
CA ALA A 110 2.13 17.24 -11.19
C ALA A 110 1.65 15.80 -10.92
N THR A 111 1.37 15.03 -11.98
CA THR A 111 0.98 13.62 -11.86
C THR A 111 2.09 12.76 -11.22
N VAL A 112 3.34 12.96 -11.62
CA VAL A 112 4.48 12.22 -11.03
C VAL A 112 4.71 12.60 -9.57
N ALA A 113 4.56 13.89 -9.24
CA ALA A 113 4.69 14.36 -7.86
C ALA A 113 3.60 13.77 -6.94
N GLU A 114 2.36 13.67 -7.42
CA GLU A 114 1.25 13.04 -6.68
C GLU A 114 1.59 11.61 -6.25
N GLN A 115 2.15 10.83 -7.19
CA GLN A 115 2.54 9.45 -6.94
C GLN A 115 3.72 9.33 -5.98
N ALA A 116 4.43 10.41 -5.70
CA ALA A 116 5.58 10.44 -4.79
C ALA A 116 5.21 10.89 -3.37
N PHE A 117 4.04 11.49 -3.16
CA PHE A 117 3.61 11.95 -1.84
C PHE A 117 3.53 10.79 -0.85
N GLY A 118 3.94 11.04 0.40
CA GLY A 118 3.99 10.05 1.46
C GLY A 118 5.10 8.99 1.32
N LYS A 119 5.86 8.98 0.21
CA LYS A 119 7.00 8.05 0.08
C LYS A 119 8.16 8.51 0.97
N PRO A 120 8.80 7.59 1.72
CA PRO A 120 10.01 7.92 2.48
C PRO A 120 11.16 8.23 1.54
N PHE A 121 12.01 9.20 1.92
CA PHE A 121 13.23 9.50 1.17
C PHE A 121 14.24 8.34 1.23
N ALA A 122 14.25 7.61 2.34
CA ALA A 122 15.07 6.42 2.51
C ALA A 122 14.32 5.18 1.98
N LYS A 123 14.99 4.36 1.17
CA LYS A 123 14.45 3.11 0.67
C LYS A 123 14.44 2.06 1.78
N VAL A 124 13.27 1.58 2.16
CA VAL A 124 13.09 0.48 3.10
C VAL A 124 12.95 -0.83 2.33
N THR A 125 13.71 -1.87 2.70
CA THR A 125 13.69 -3.17 2.05
C THR A 125 13.64 -4.31 3.07
N VAL A 126 12.84 -5.33 2.81
CA VAL A 126 12.84 -6.57 3.60
C VAL A 126 14.00 -7.45 3.12
N ALA A 127 15.02 -7.61 3.96
CA ALA A 127 16.24 -8.33 3.58
C ALA A 127 16.11 -9.86 3.70
N ARG A 128 15.45 -10.35 4.76
CA ARG A 128 15.19 -11.78 5.00
C ARG A 128 13.82 -11.94 5.67
N CYS A 129 13.05 -12.93 5.23
CA CYS A 129 11.74 -13.28 5.80
C CYS A 129 11.53 -14.80 5.74
N GLY A 130 10.70 -15.34 6.62
CA GLY A 130 10.39 -16.77 6.67
C GLY A 130 9.26 -17.08 7.66
N ILE A 131 8.82 -18.34 7.66
CA ILE A 131 7.81 -18.83 8.60
C ILE A 131 8.54 -19.36 9.84
N VAL A 132 8.20 -18.85 11.01
CA VAL A 132 8.60 -19.43 12.30
C VAL A 132 7.53 -20.44 12.68
N ARG A 133 7.91 -21.70 12.88
CA ARG A 133 6.99 -22.71 13.42
C ARG A 133 6.91 -22.49 14.92
N ASP A 134 5.70 -22.29 15.41
CA ASP A 134 5.45 -22.24 16.84
C ASP A 134 5.43 -23.69 17.35
N GLU A 135 6.23 -23.99 18.37
CA GLU A 135 6.09 -25.22 19.13
C GLU A 135 4.95 -24.99 20.14
N PRO A 136 3.94 -25.87 20.23
CA PRO A 136 2.81 -25.62 21.10
C PRO A 136 3.29 -25.41 22.55
N PRO A 137 2.73 -24.42 23.28
CA PRO A 137 3.13 -24.16 24.64
C PRO A 137 2.94 -25.43 25.48
N ALA A 138 4.00 -25.81 26.21
CA ALA A 138 3.97 -26.96 27.10
C ALA A 138 2.74 -26.88 28.01
N PRO A 139 2.01 -28.00 28.21
CA PRO A 139 0.85 -27.99 29.10
C PRO A 139 1.32 -27.55 30.48
N SER A 140 0.77 -26.45 30.98
CA SER A 140 0.99 -26.01 32.35
C SER A 140 0.47 -27.11 33.27
N GLU A 141 1.37 -27.80 33.97
CA GLU A 141 1.04 -28.68 35.08
C GLU A 141 0.31 -27.84 36.13
N THR A 142 -1.02 -28.00 36.20
CA THR A 142 -1.82 -27.57 37.34
C THR A 142 -1.52 -28.51 38.50
N GLU A 143 -0.86 -27.99 39.54
CA GLU A 143 -0.81 -28.54 40.89
C GLU A 143 -2.05 -28.09 41.69
#